data_AF-A0AA37SQK7-F1
#
_entry.id   AF-A0AA37SQK7-F1
#
_cell.length_a   1.000
_cell.length_b   1.000
_cell.length_c   1.000
_cell.angle_alpha   90.00
_cell.angle_beta   90.00
_cell.angle_gamma   90.00
#
_symmetry.space_group_name_H-M   'P 1'
#
loop_
_entity.id
_entity.type
_entity.pdbx_description
1 polymer ?
#
loop_
_entity_poly.entity_id
_entity_poly.type
_entity_poly.pdbx_seq_one_letter_code
_entity_poly.pdbx_strand_id
1 'polypeptide(L)'
;MWKITLLAPQYPDGVQMHIYINKIGGKTPGTLQNVNILNHYIGMKKITPESIPELKYMPPIVIFYIITAFIVGIFNKKWMYWAWLISLILVLSIGLYDFYLWEYDYGHSLDPKAPMKFEGASFQPPLIGRKEIINFTAISLPHIGGYFLGLSIMLGMVATYLKSKKIKA
;
A
#
# COMPACT_ATOMS: atom_id res chain seq x y z
N MET A 1 -4.81 -2.49 4.68
CA MET A 1 -4.37 -2.83 3.31
C MET A 1 -2.93 -3.27 3.33
N TRP A 2 -2.05 -2.46 3.91
CA TRP A 2 -0.62 -2.72 4.01
C TRP A 2 -0.13 -2.64 5.45
N LYS A 3 1.02 -3.22 5.73
CA LYS A 3 1.71 -3.13 7.01
C LYS A 3 3.19 -2.89 6.80
N ILE A 4 3.72 -1.86 7.46
CA ILE A 4 5.16 -1.58 7.55
C ILE A 4 5.60 -1.81 8.99
N THR A 5 6.62 -2.62 9.19
CA THR A 5 7.21 -2.92 10.50
C THR A 5 8.65 -2.45 10.51
N LEU A 6 9.00 -1.65 11.51
CA LEU A 6 10.36 -1.19 11.76
C LEU A 6 10.90 -1.91 12.99
N LEU A 7 11.96 -2.68 12.82
CA LEU A 7 12.67 -3.36 13.91
C LEU A 7 13.97 -2.62 14.18
N ALA A 8 14.23 -2.32 15.45
CA ALA A 8 15.49 -1.69 15.88
C ALA A 8 15.87 -2.22 17.26
N PRO A 9 17.14 -2.12 17.69
CA PRO A 9 17.56 -2.55 19.03
C PRO A 9 16.72 -1.92 20.16
N GLN A 10 16.25 -0.68 19.96
CA GLN A 10 15.42 0.07 20.91
C GLN A 10 13.93 -0.33 20.86
N TYR A 11 13.50 -1.02 19.78
CA TYR A 11 12.14 -1.51 19.57
C TYR A 11 12.19 -3.00 19.21
N PRO A 12 12.52 -3.89 20.16
CA PRO A 12 12.70 -5.32 19.89
C PRO A 12 11.41 -6.00 19.37
N ASP A 13 10.24 -5.54 19.81
CA ASP A 13 8.93 -6.01 19.34
C ASP A 13 8.48 -5.38 18.00
N GLY A 14 9.24 -4.37 17.53
CA GLY A 14 8.99 -3.61 16.32
C GLY A 14 7.87 -2.58 16.43
N VAL A 15 8.04 -1.47 15.70
CA VAL A 15 7.00 -0.45 15.49
C VAL A 15 6.19 -0.83 14.26
N GLN A 16 4.92 -1.19 14.46
CA GLN A 16 4.05 -1.71 13.40
C GLN A 16 3.04 -0.66 12.94
N MET A 17 3.29 -0.07 11.78
CA MET A 17 2.40 0.87 11.12
C MET A 17 1.47 0.13 10.15
N HIS A 18 0.17 0.42 10.24
CA HIS A 18 -0.88 -0.15 9.41
C HIS A 18 -1.48 0.93 8.52
N ILE A 19 -1.46 0.67 7.21
CA ILE A 19 -2.08 1.53 6.20
C ILE A 19 -3.45 0.92 5.87
N TYR A 20 -4.51 1.55 6.34
CA TYR A 20 -5.90 1.19 6.04
C TYR A 20 -6.37 1.90 4.78
N ILE A 21 -7.54 1.53 4.29
CA ILE A 21 -8.14 2.17 3.10
C ILE A 21 -8.41 3.66 3.29
N ASN A 22 -8.66 4.10 4.52
CA ASN A 22 -9.09 5.46 4.84
C ASN A 22 -8.29 6.14 5.96
N LYS A 23 -7.27 5.48 6.51
CA LYS A 23 -6.46 6.02 7.59
C LYS A 23 -5.11 5.33 7.68
N ILE A 24 -4.17 5.96 8.38
CA ILE A 24 -2.93 5.33 8.83
C ILE A 24 -2.95 5.27 10.34
N GLY A 25 -2.53 4.13 10.90
CA GLY A 25 -2.43 3.94 12.34
C GLY A 25 -1.38 2.89 12.66
N GLY A 26 -1.44 2.32 13.85
CA GLY A 26 -0.58 1.20 14.21
C GLY A 26 -1.25 0.23 15.16
N LYS A 27 -0.47 -0.76 15.62
CA LYS A 27 -0.94 -1.80 16.55
C LYS A 27 -1.36 -1.21 17.91
N THR A 28 -0.65 -0.17 18.38
CA THR A 28 -0.93 0.49 19.66
C THR A 28 -1.30 1.97 19.44
N PRO A 29 -2.08 2.57 20.37
CA PRO A 29 -2.26 4.02 20.41
C PRO A 29 -0.90 4.73 20.42
N GLY A 30 -0.75 5.80 19.62
CA GLY A 30 0.50 6.55 19.52
C GLY A 30 1.56 5.98 18.58
N THR A 31 1.32 4.84 17.91
CA THR A 31 2.30 4.28 16.94
C THR A 31 2.70 5.30 15.87
N LEU A 32 1.73 5.99 15.26
CA LEU A 32 2.01 7.00 14.24
C LEU A 32 2.79 8.20 14.80
N GLN A 33 2.52 8.57 16.05
CA GLN A 33 3.28 9.62 16.73
C GLN A 33 4.73 9.18 16.94
N ASN A 34 4.95 7.94 17.39
CA ASN A 34 6.29 7.39 17.60
C ASN A 34 7.07 7.33 16.28
N VAL A 35 6.45 6.87 15.19
CA VAL A 35 7.07 6.90 13.85
C VAL A 35 7.42 8.33 13.44
N ASN A 36 6.54 9.29 13.67
CA ASN A 36 6.82 10.69 13.36
C ASN A 36 7.94 11.30 14.22
N ILE A 37 8.07 10.89 15.47
CA ILE A 37 9.21 11.26 16.33
C ILE A 37 10.50 10.69 15.73
N LEU A 38 10.51 9.43 15.32
CA LEU A 38 11.67 8.82 14.66
C LEU A 38 12.02 9.56 13.36
N ASN A 39 11.03 9.83 12.51
CA ASN A 39 11.20 10.58 11.26
C ASN A 39 11.86 11.93 11.50
N HIS A 40 11.44 12.67 12.54
CA HIS A 40 12.02 13.97 12.89
C HIS A 40 13.53 13.87 13.17
N TYR A 41 13.97 12.82 13.87
CA TYR A 41 15.39 12.66 14.20
C TYR A 41 16.28 12.35 12.99
N ILE A 42 15.76 11.62 12.01
CA ILE A 42 16.48 11.21 10.79
C ILE A 42 16.20 12.13 9.59
N GLY A 43 15.38 13.17 9.79
CA GLY A 43 15.05 14.15 8.76
C GLY A 43 13.97 13.74 7.77
N MET A 44 13.30 12.59 7.97
CA MET A 44 12.16 12.21 7.13
C MET A 44 10.95 13.13 7.38
N LYS A 45 10.11 13.27 6.35
CA LYS A 45 8.85 14.03 6.45
C LYS A 45 7.93 13.44 7.51
N LYS A 46 7.16 14.31 8.16
CA LYS A 46 6.08 13.89 9.07
C LYS A 46 4.96 13.27 8.24
N ILE A 47 4.55 12.07 8.61
CA ILE A 47 3.36 11.40 8.07
C ILE A 47 2.13 12.03 8.70
N THR A 48 1.42 12.84 7.91
CA THR A 48 0.12 13.42 8.25
C THR A 48 -0.98 12.76 7.39
N PRO A 49 -1.86 11.91 7.95
CA PRO A 49 -2.90 11.23 7.18
C PRO A 49 -3.77 12.19 6.36
N GLU A 50 -3.97 13.41 6.85
CA GLU A 50 -4.78 14.44 6.19
C GLU A 50 -4.15 14.96 4.89
N SER A 51 -2.83 14.83 4.73
CA SER A 51 -2.10 15.25 3.53
C SER A 51 -1.99 14.14 2.48
N ILE A 52 -2.55 12.95 2.74
CA ILE A 52 -2.47 11.79 1.83
C ILE A 52 -3.83 11.65 1.14
N PRO A 53 -3.99 12.20 -0.08
CA PRO A 53 -5.27 12.20 -0.79
C PRO A 53 -5.79 10.80 -1.09
N GLU A 54 -4.91 9.79 -1.22
CA GLU A 54 -5.26 8.40 -1.48
C GLU A 54 -6.18 7.85 -0.38
N LEU A 55 -6.02 8.27 0.89
CA LEU A 55 -6.89 7.84 1.98
C LEU A 55 -8.34 8.33 1.81
N LYS A 56 -8.55 9.41 1.04
CA LYS A 56 -9.87 9.94 0.72
C LYS A 56 -10.49 9.27 -0.50
N TYR A 57 -9.68 8.96 -1.52
CA TYR A 57 -10.18 8.42 -2.80
C TYR A 57 -10.22 6.88 -2.85
N MET A 58 -9.42 6.18 -2.05
CA MET A 58 -9.43 4.71 -2.03
C MET A 58 -10.79 4.10 -1.62
N PRO A 59 -11.51 4.60 -0.60
CA PRO A 59 -12.82 4.05 -0.26
C PRO A 59 -13.85 4.08 -1.40
N PRO A 60 -14.12 5.23 -2.09
CA PRO A 60 -15.04 5.23 -3.22
C PRO A 60 -14.55 4.39 -4.41
N ILE A 61 -13.24 4.30 -4.65
CA ILE A 61 -12.67 3.42 -5.69
C ILE A 61 -13.03 1.95 -5.40
N VAL A 62 -12.85 1.49 -4.17
CA VAL A 62 -13.18 0.11 -3.80
C VAL A 62 -14.69 -0.14 -3.93
N ILE A 63 -15.53 0.79 -3.50
CA ILE A 63 -16.99 0.69 -3.67
C ILE A 63 -17.36 0.59 -5.15
N PHE A 64 -16.76 1.41 -6.02
CA PHE A 64 -16.94 1.35 -7.46
C PHE A 64 -16.60 -0.03 -8.03
N TYR A 65 -15.49 -0.65 -7.63
CA TYR A 65 -15.11 -1.98 -8.09
C TYR A 65 -16.05 -3.08 -7.59
N ILE A 66 -16.58 -2.95 -6.38
CA ILE A 66 -17.60 -3.87 -5.86
C ILE A 66 -18.87 -3.79 -6.71
N ILE A 67 -19.42 -2.59 -6.92
CA ILE A 67 -20.65 -2.38 -7.68
C ILE A 67 -20.47 -2.89 -9.13
N THR A 68 -19.37 -2.53 -9.77
CA THR A 68 -19.10 -2.93 -11.15
C THR A 68 -18.88 -4.43 -11.29
N ALA A 69 -18.34 -5.12 -10.28
CA ALA A 69 -18.24 -6.58 -10.28
C ALA A 69 -19.62 -7.25 -10.31
N PHE A 70 -20.59 -6.75 -9.53
CA PHE A 70 -21.98 -7.23 -9.58
C PHE A 70 -22.62 -6.97 -10.94
N ILE A 71 -22.42 -5.78 -11.51
CA ILE A 71 -22.92 -5.42 -12.85
C ILE A 71 -22.35 -6.39 -13.91
N VAL A 72 -21.05 -6.68 -13.88
CA VAL A 72 -20.41 -7.66 -14.78
C VAL A 72 -21.05 -9.03 -14.65
N GLY A 73 -21.33 -9.48 -13.42
CA GLY A 73 -22.01 -10.74 -13.14
C GLY A 73 -23.43 -10.80 -13.69
N ILE A 74 -24.22 -9.74 -13.51
CA ILE A 74 -25.63 -9.65 -13.95
C ILE A 74 -25.72 -9.63 -15.48
N PHE A 75 -25.00 -8.74 -16.15
CA PHE A 75 -25.09 -8.60 -17.60
C PHE A 75 -24.30 -9.68 -18.35
N ASN A 76 -23.30 -10.27 -17.70
CA ASN A 76 -22.58 -11.45 -18.16
C ASN A 76 -22.06 -11.35 -19.62
N LYS A 77 -21.58 -10.17 -20.05
CA LYS A 77 -20.99 -9.96 -21.38
C LYS A 77 -19.47 -10.14 -21.33
N LYS A 78 -18.89 -10.87 -22.29
CA LYS A 78 -17.44 -11.18 -22.31
C LYS A 78 -16.54 -9.95 -22.18
N TRP A 79 -16.85 -8.88 -22.92
CA TRP A 79 -16.04 -7.66 -22.88
C TRP A 79 -16.04 -6.99 -21.50
N MET A 80 -17.12 -7.13 -20.72
CA MET A 80 -17.24 -6.53 -19.38
C MET A 80 -16.28 -7.18 -18.38
N TYR A 81 -16.09 -8.50 -18.44
CA TYR A 81 -15.11 -9.20 -17.60
C TYR A 81 -13.68 -8.72 -17.90
N TRP A 82 -13.33 -8.62 -19.19
CA TRP A 82 -12.04 -8.10 -19.62
C TRP A 82 -11.85 -6.63 -19.21
N ALA A 83 -12.84 -5.78 -19.44
CA ALA A 83 -12.78 -4.35 -19.07
C ALA A 83 -12.64 -4.17 -17.55
N TRP A 84 -13.39 -4.92 -16.75
CA TRP A 84 -13.30 -4.88 -15.29
C TRP A 84 -11.93 -5.36 -14.80
N LEU A 85 -11.44 -6.49 -15.31
CA LEU A 85 -10.14 -7.05 -14.89
C LEU A 85 -8.97 -6.15 -15.29
N ILE A 86 -8.93 -5.68 -16.54
CA ILE A 86 -7.87 -4.79 -17.02
C ILE A 86 -7.89 -3.47 -16.25
N SER A 87 -9.07 -2.87 -16.07
CA SER A 87 -9.16 -1.62 -15.31
C SER A 87 -8.72 -1.80 -13.85
N LEU A 88 -9.10 -2.90 -13.20
CA LEU A 88 -8.67 -3.21 -11.83
C LEU A 88 -7.13 -3.32 -11.75
N ILE A 89 -6.50 -4.09 -12.65
CA ILE A 89 -5.05 -4.24 -12.68
C ILE A 89 -4.37 -2.88 -12.91
N LEU A 90 -4.91 -2.05 -13.82
CA LEU A 90 -4.36 -0.73 -14.11
C LEU A 90 -4.41 0.19 -12.89
N VAL A 91 -5.56 0.30 -12.23
CA VAL A 91 -5.73 1.16 -11.05
C VAL A 91 -4.84 0.69 -9.90
N LEU A 92 -4.69 -0.63 -9.71
CA LEU A 92 -3.79 -1.17 -8.69
C LEU A 92 -2.32 -0.90 -9.01
N SER A 93 -1.93 -1.01 -10.27
CA SER A 93 -0.57 -0.70 -10.71
C SER A 93 -0.24 0.77 -10.47
N ILE A 94 -1.19 1.67 -10.78
CA ILE A 94 -1.06 3.10 -10.50
C ILE A 94 -0.94 3.35 -8.99
N GLY A 95 -1.79 2.73 -8.17
CA GLY A 95 -1.73 2.90 -6.72
C GLY A 95 -0.43 2.39 -6.09
N LEU A 96 0.11 1.27 -6.58
CA LEU A 96 1.42 0.76 -6.13
C LEU A 96 2.58 1.65 -6.57
N TYR A 97 2.50 2.21 -7.79
CA TYR A 97 3.50 3.16 -8.28
C TYR A 97 3.48 4.46 -7.47
N ASP A 98 2.29 5.01 -7.20
CA ASP A 98 2.14 6.19 -6.35
C ASP A 98 2.66 5.93 -4.93
N PHE A 99 2.34 4.77 -4.35
CA PHE A 99 2.88 4.37 -3.05
C PHE A 99 4.42 4.29 -3.05
N TYR A 100 5.03 3.76 -4.12
CA TYR A 100 6.48 3.78 -4.28
C TYR A 100 7.04 5.22 -4.32
N LEU A 101 6.37 6.15 -4.99
CA LEU A 101 6.79 7.57 -5.02
C LEU A 101 6.73 8.20 -3.63
N TRP A 102 5.69 7.90 -2.84
CA TRP A 102 5.62 8.32 -1.44
C TRP A 102 6.78 7.78 -0.61
N GLU A 103 7.08 6.48 -0.71
CA GLU A 103 8.21 5.86 0.00
C GLU A 103 9.54 6.48 -0.43
N TYR A 104 9.72 6.75 -1.73
CA TYR A 104 10.93 7.36 -2.29
C TYR A 104 11.11 8.78 -1.78
N ASP A 105 10.08 9.62 -1.89
CA ASP A 105 10.13 11.01 -1.44
C ASP A 105 10.39 11.11 0.06
N TYR A 106 9.71 10.29 0.88
CA TYR A 106 9.95 10.29 2.32
C TYR A 106 11.35 9.79 2.68
N GLY A 107 11.87 8.81 1.93
CA GLY A 107 13.16 8.18 2.21
C GLY A 107 14.39 8.93 1.71
N HIS A 108 14.23 9.85 0.74
CA HIS A 108 15.34 10.59 0.10
C HIS A 108 15.30 12.10 0.34
N SER A 109 14.12 12.69 0.58
CA SER A 109 13.98 14.12 0.85
C SER A 109 14.21 14.43 2.32
N LEU A 110 15.43 14.19 2.81
CA LEU A 110 15.79 14.34 4.23
C LEU A 110 16.16 15.79 4.59
N ASP A 111 15.70 16.26 5.75
CA ASP A 111 16.03 17.60 6.26
C ASP A 111 17.53 17.68 6.67
N PRO A 112 18.33 18.58 6.06
CA PRO A 112 19.74 18.75 6.43
C PRO A 112 19.95 19.32 7.84
N LYS A 113 18.90 19.77 8.52
CA LYS A 113 18.92 20.24 9.92
C LYS A 113 18.53 19.14 10.91
N ALA A 114 18.28 17.91 10.45
CA ALA A 114 17.92 16.82 11.32
C ALA A 114 18.99 16.53 12.39
N PRO A 115 18.59 16.17 13.62
CA PRO A 115 19.53 15.87 14.71
C PRO A 115 20.52 14.74 14.39
N MET A 116 20.09 13.73 13.63
CA MET A 116 20.95 12.62 13.20
C MET A 116 21.13 12.66 11.68
N LYS A 117 22.38 12.55 11.23
CA LYS A 117 22.76 12.58 9.82
C LYS A 117 23.46 11.30 9.44
N PHE A 118 23.11 10.80 8.26
CA PHE A 118 23.68 9.58 7.72
C PHE A 118 24.03 9.85 6.25
N GLU A 119 25.32 10.09 6.00
CA GLU A 119 25.79 10.43 4.66
C GLU A 119 25.55 9.26 3.69
N GLY A 120 24.92 9.56 2.55
CA GLY A 120 24.62 8.55 1.52
C GLY A 120 23.56 7.53 1.89
N ALA A 121 22.90 7.63 3.05
CA ALA A 121 21.86 6.70 3.45
C ALA A 121 20.47 7.13 2.94
N SER A 122 19.65 6.14 2.56
CA SER A 122 18.24 6.31 2.22
C SER A 122 17.39 5.51 3.20
N PHE A 123 16.36 6.17 3.74
CA PHE A 123 15.42 5.57 4.70
C PHE A 123 14.17 5.02 4.03
N GLN A 124 14.19 4.90 2.69
CA GLN A 124 13.10 4.33 1.92
C GLN A 124 12.90 2.84 2.31
N PRO A 125 11.72 2.46 2.86
CA PRO A 125 11.36 1.05 3.04
C PRO A 125 11.17 0.37 1.66
N PRO A 126 11.30 -0.96 1.56
CA PRO A 126 10.99 -1.65 0.32
C PRO A 126 9.48 -1.56 0.05
N LEU A 127 9.06 -1.47 -1.21
CA LEU A 127 7.62 -1.53 -1.54
C LEU A 127 7.01 -2.85 -1.05
N ILE A 128 7.70 -3.97 -1.31
CA ILE A 128 7.37 -5.30 -0.81
C ILE A 128 8.67 -5.98 -0.34
N GLY A 129 8.64 -6.58 0.85
CA GLY A 129 9.71 -7.43 1.36
C GLY A 129 10.41 -6.84 2.59
N ARG A 130 11.70 -7.11 2.71
CA ARG A 130 12.55 -6.72 3.84
C ARG A 130 13.79 -5.99 3.35
N LYS A 131 14.18 -4.91 4.03
CA LYS A 131 15.40 -4.15 3.77
C LYS A 131 16.05 -3.76 5.09
N GLU A 132 17.36 -4.00 5.20
CA GLU A 132 18.17 -3.46 6.30
C GLU A 132 18.57 -2.03 5.94
N ILE A 133 18.37 -1.10 6.87
CA ILE A 133 18.69 0.31 6.73
C ILE A 133 19.49 0.72 7.96
N ILE A 134 20.81 0.77 7.81
CA ILE A 134 21.75 1.08 8.89
C ILE A 134 21.55 0.14 10.09
N ASN A 135 20.88 0.61 11.15
CA ASN A 135 20.67 -0.12 12.41
C ASN A 135 19.22 -0.60 12.58
N PHE A 136 18.38 -0.47 11.56
CA PHE A 136 17.00 -0.94 11.62
C PHE A 136 16.61 -1.77 10.41
N THR A 137 15.69 -2.69 10.61
CA THR A 137 15.08 -3.50 9.55
C THR A 137 13.71 -2.93 9.23
N ALA A 138 13.45 -2.61 7.97
CA ALA A 138 12.12 -2.28 7.46
C ALA A 138 11.51 -3.48 6.74
N ILE A 139 10.31 -3.88 7.15
CA ILE A 139 9.52 -4.95 6.51
C ILE A 139 8.21 -4.36 6.03
N SER A 140 7.94 -4.42 4.73
CA SER A 140 6.74 -3.88 4.10
C SER A 140 5.98 -5.00 3.38
N LEU A 141 4.75 -5.29 3.80
CA LEU A 141 3.97 -6.39 3.24
C LEU A 141 2.48 -6.04 3.15
N PRO A 142 1.76 -6.64 2.18
CA PRO A 142 0.31 -6.66 2.19
C PRO A 142 -0.23 -7.21 3.51
N HIS A 143 -1.36 -6.66 3.94
CA HIS A 143 -2.14 -7.17 5.08
C HIS A 143 -3.45 -7.78 4.57
N ILE A 144 -4.35 -8.17 5.49
CA ILE A 144 -5.66 -8.79 5.20
C ILE A 144 -6.38 -8.14 3.99
N GLY A 145 -6.51 -6.81 3.95
CA GLY A 145 -7.14 -6.12 2.81
C GLY A 145 -6.39 -6.28 1.48
N GLY A 146 -5.06 -6.32 1.51
CA GLY A 146 -4.24 -6.59 0.32
C GLY A 146 -4.35 -8.05 -0.14
N TYR A 147 -4.48 -9.01 0.78
CA TYR A 147 -4.74 -10.41 0.41
C TYR A 147 -6.10 -10.61 -0.25
N PHE A 148 -7.16 -9.97 0.27
CA PHE A 148 -8.47 -10.00 -0.38
C PHE A 148 -8.48 -9.33 -1.75
N LEU A 149 -7.66 -8.29 -1.94
CA LEU A 149 -7.47 -7.67 -3.24
C LEU A 149 -6.74 -8.60 -4.22
N GLY A 150 -5.71 -9.33 -3.76
CA GLY A 150 -5.08 -10.37 -4.57
C GLY A 150 -6.06 -11.47 -4.97
N LEU A 151 -6.90 -11.90 -4.02
CA LEU A 151 -7.95 -12.89 -4.26
C LEU A 151 -8.98 -12.40 -5.29
N SER A 152 -9.39 -11.13 -5.24
CA SER A 152 -10.36 -10.58 -6.20
C SER A 152 -9.81 -10.55 -7.63
N ILE A 153 -8.51 -10.25 -7.81
CA ILE A 153 -7.83 -10.35 -9.10
C ILE A 153 -7.83 -11.80 -9.60
N MET A 154 -7.45 -12.76 -8.75
CA MET A 154 -7.42 -14.18 -9.12
C MET A 154 -8.81 -14.68 -9.55
N LEU A 155 -9.85 -14.35 -8.80
CA LEU A 155 -11.23 -14.70 -9.15
C LEU A 155 -11.67 -14.01 -10.45
N GLY A 156 -11.31 -12.74 -10.66
CA GLY A 156 -11.55 -12.00 -11.90
C GLY A 156 -10.87 -12.64 -13.11
N MET A 157 -9.63 -13.12 -12.97
CA MET A 157 -8.91 -13.87 -14.01
C MET A 157 -9.63 -15.17 -14.36
N VAL A 158 -10.00 -15.96 -13.35
CA VAL A 158 -10.72 -17.23 -13.54
C VAL A 158 -12.06 -16.99 -14.23
N ALA A 159 -12.86 -16.03 -13.77
CA ALA A 159 -14.15 -15.70 -14.37
C ALA A 159 -14.01 -15.26 -15.84
N THR A 160 -13.03 -14.40 -16.13
CA THR A 160 -12.71 -13.93 -17.49
C THR A 160 -12.29 -15.08 -18.42
N TYR A 161 -11.46 -16.00 -17.91
CA TYR A 161 -11.02 -17.20 -18.63
C TYR A 161 -12.19 -18.14 -18.96
N LEU A 162 -13.02 -18.48 -17.96
CA LEU A 162 -14.18 -19.35 -18.14
C LEU A 162 -15.19 -18.75 -19.14
N LYS A 163 -15.46 -17.45 -19.04
CA LYS A 163 -16.34 -16.77 -20.00
C LYS A 163 -15.78 -16.79 -21.42
N SER A 164 -14.46 -16.68 -21.57
CA SER A 164 -13.80 -16.72 -22.88
C SER A 164 -13.82 -18.11 -23.51
N LYS A 165 -13.85 -19.19 -22.72
CA LYS A 165 -14.01 -20.57 -23.22
C LYS A 165 -15.44 -20.85 -23.68
N LYS A 166 -16.47 -20.43 -22.94
CA LYS A 166 -17.88 -20.71 -23.25
C LYS A 166 -18.38 -20.18 -24.60
N ILE A 167 -17.69 -19.22 -25.21
CA ILE A 167 -18.06 -18.65 -26.53
C ILE A 167 -17.36 -19.39 -27.68
N LYS A 168 -16.34 -20.22 -27.40
CA LYS A 168 -15.63 -21.01 -28.41
C LYS A 168 -16.26 -22.38 -28.66
N ALA A 169 -17.25 -22.78 -27.87
CA ALA A 169 -18.03 -24.01 -28.01
C ALA A 169 -19.45 -23.63 -28.47
#